data_AF-A0A536Z896-F1
#
_entry.id   AF-A0A536Z896-F1
#
_cell.length_a   1.000
_cell.length_b   1.000
_cell.length_c   1.000
_cell.angle_alpha   90.00
_cell.angle_beta   90.00
_cell.angle_gamma   90.00
#
_symmetry.space_group_name_H-M   'P 1'
#
loop_
_entity.id
_entity.type
_entity.pdbx_description
1 polymer ?
#
loop_
_entity_poly.entity_id
_entity_poly.type
_entity_poly.pdbx_seq_one_letter_code
_entity_poly.pdbx_strand_id
1 'polypeptide(L)'
;GLEWVEATPATGENNDESRMHRAADPSRYVLGLASTSPPGQEFFYNTGALTLASAIVHKATGRPLDEFAREVLFEPLGIADVEWTRVKGDTDAGGGLRLRPRDMAKIGQLVLAGGRWNDRQIVSKDWIETSTTSKIKATDDQYYGYLWWLGRARTNAGVVSWIGALGRGGQSIRIVPESNLVVAVTAGYYQDYSPQAFKLQFGVFRDVLRAIPPPG
;
A
#
# COMPACT_ATOMS: atom_id res chain seq x y z
N GLY A 1 -7.84 5.75 17.01
CA GLY A 1 -6.62 6.01 16.22
C GLY A 1 -5.84 7.15 16.84
N LEU A 2 -4.79 7.63 16.15
CA LEU A 2 -4.14 8.90 16.50
C LEU A 2 -4.92 10.06 15.89
N GLU A 3 -4.89 11.23 16.53
CA GLU A 3 -5.35 12.50 15.95
C GLU A 3 -4.44 12.84 14.76
N TRP A 4 -4.89 12.57 13.54
CA TRP A 4 -4.08 12.66 12.32
C TRP A 4 -4.88 13.26 11.16
N VAL A 5 -4.24 14.11 10.36
CA VAL A 5 -4.84 14.79 9.20
C VAL A 5 -3.89 14.74 8.00
N GLU A 6 -4.25 14.03 6.93
CA GLU A 6 -3.39 13.91 5.74
C GLU A 6 -4.10 14.07 4.38
N ALA A 7 -5.44 14.15 4.36
CA ALA A 7 -6.23 14.32 3.14
C ALA A 7 -6.45 15.79 2.76
N THR A 8 -5.51 16.66 3.11
CA THR A 8 -5.52 18.11 2.83
C THR A 8 -4.30 18.50 1.99
N PRO A 9 -4.34 19.62 1.24
CA PRO A 9 -3.17 20.08 0.49
C PRO A 9 -1.91 20.15 1.35
N ALA A 10 -0.81 19.59 0.84
CA ALA A 10 0.45 19.50 1.58
C ALA A 10 1.05 20.87 1.95
N THR A 11 0.61 21.95 1.29
CA THR A 11 0.99 23.34 1.55
C THR A 11 0.26 23.97 2.75
N GLY A 12 -0.82 23.35 3.23
CA GLY A 12 -1.56 23.83 4.38
C GLY A 12 -0.84 23.55 5.70
N GLU A 13 -0.97 24.45 6.66
CA GLU A 13 -0.40 24.23 7.98
C GLU A 13 -1.07 23.08 8.74
N ASN A 14 -2.29 22.65 8.38
CA ASN A 14 -3.06 21.60 9.06
C ASN A 14 -2.91 20.21 8.42
N ASN A 15 -1.74 19.90 7.85
CA ASN A 15 -1.44 18.58 7.32
C ASN A 15 -0.33 17.92 8.16
N ASP A 16 -0.66 16.83 8.84
CA ASP A 16 0.24 16.09 9.73
C ASP A 16 1.33 15.32 8.97
N GLU A 17 1.07 14.84 7.75
CA GLU A 17 2.11 14.27 6.87
C GLU A 17 3.22 15.32 6.63
N SER A 18 2.84 16.55 6.27
CA SER A 18 3.77 17.67 6.06
C SER A 18 4.45 18.15 7.35
N ARG A 19 3.75 18.18 8.50
CA ARG A 19 4.34 18.54 9.79
C ARG A 19 5.34 17.49 10.26
N MET A 20 4.97 16.22 10.16
CA MET A 20 5.83 15.07 10.47
C MET A 20 7.12 15.11 9.64
N HIS A 21 7.03 15.32 8.31
CA HIS A 21 8.22 15.40 7.45
C HIS A 21 9.15 16.57 7.80
N ARG A 22 8.61 17.67 8.34
CA ARG A 22 9.41 18.83 8.77
C ARG A 22 10.00 18.66 10.17
N ALA A 23 9.37 17.86 11.03
CA ALA A 23 9.78 17.63 12.41
C ALA A 23 11.24 17.14 12.49
N ALA A 24 11.93 17.49 13.57
CA ALA A 24 13.30 17.02 13.80
C ALA A 24 13.36 15.49 13.98
N ASP A 25 12.32 14.93 14.60
CA ASP A 25 12.13 13.50 14.81
C ASP A 25 10.69 13.12 14.39
N PRO A 26 10.52 12.57 13.17
CA PRO A 26 9.21 12.14 12.66
C PRO A 26 8.51 11.11 13.54
N SER A 27 9.27 10.17 14.14
CA SER A 27 8.68 9.12 14.99
C SER A 27 8.16 9.69 16.29
N ARG A 28 8.94 10.59 16.92
CA ARG A 28 8.49 11.30 18.13
C ARG A 28 7.30 12.22 17.86
N TYR A 29 7.22 12.83 16.68
CA TYR A 29 6.02 13.59 16.28
C TYR A 29 4.78 12.70 16.32
N VAL A 30 4.81 11.55 15.63
CA VAL A 30 3.65 10.64 15.55
C VAL A 30 3.29 10.08 16.93
N LEU A 31 4.28 9.66 17.73
CA LEU A 31 4.05 9.13 19.08
C LEU A 31 3.55 10.18 20.08
N GLY A 32 3.72 11.47 19.79
CA GLY A 32 3.23 12.58 20.60
C GLY A 32 1.76 12.96 20.35
N LEU A 33 1.13 12.41 19.31
CA LEU A 33 -0.26 12.70 18.97
C LEU A 33 -1.22 12.05 19.96
N ALA A 34 -2.34 12.74 20.24
CA ALA A 34 -3.37 12.22 21.12
C ALA A 34 -4.08 11.01 20.48
N SER A 35 -4.53 10.07 21.33
CA SER A 35 -5.39 8.98 20.89
C SER A 35 -6.84 9.45 20.84
N THR A 36 -7.49 9.33 19.69
CA THR A 36 -8.90 9.73 19.45
C THR A 36 -9.88 8.57 19.62
N SER A 37 -9.43 7.32 19.50
CA SER A 37 -10.26 6.13 19.73
C SER A 37 -9.39 4.91 20.07
N PRO A 38 -9.93 3.89 20.78
CA PRO A 38 -9.15 2.72 21.16
C PRO A 38 -8.60 1.95 19.95
N PRO A 39 -7.43 1.28 20.09
CA PRO A 39 -6.86 0.50 18.99
C PRO A 39 -7.82 -0.59 18.47
N GLY A 40 -7.91 -0.71 17.15
CA GLY A 40 -8.70 -1.75 16.49
C GLY A 40 -10.21 -1.51 16.39
N GLN A 41 -10.74 -0.39 16.89
CA GLN A 41 -12.18 -0.10 16.82
C GLN A 41 -12.59 0.60 15.53
N GLU A 42 -11.79 1.55 15.05
CA GLU A 42 -12.13 2.40 13.90
C GLU A 42 -10.97 2.43 12.91
N PHE A 43 -11.32 2.39 11.63
CA PHE A 43 -10.35 2.57 10.56
C PHE A 43 -10.07 4.05 10.35
N PHE A 44 -8.80 4.40 10.30
CA PHE A 44 -8.34 5.71 9.88
C PHE A 44 -7.01 5.54 9.16
N TYR A 45 -6.92 5.97 7.90
CA TYR A 45 -5.68 5.92 7.15
C TYR A 45 -4.69 6.95 7.74
N ASN A 46 -3.46 6.51 7.98
CA ASN A 46 -2.44 7.31 8.67
C ASN A 46 -1.04 6.96 8.17
N THR A 47 -0.45 7.83 7.37
CA THR A 47 0.92 7.71 6.85
C THR A 47 1.97 7.73 7.96
N GLY A 48 1.72 8.44 9.06
CA GLY A 48 2.59 8.43 10.24
C GLY A 48 2.75 7.04 10.87
N ALA A 49 1.74 6.17 10.78
CA ALA A 49 1.88 4.78 11.21
C ALA A 49 2.91 4.00 10.38
N LEU A 50 3.09 4.35 9.08
CA LEU A 50 4.09 3.74 8.21
C LEU A 50 5.51 4.25 8.56
N THR A 51 5.64 5.51 8.99
CA THR A 51 6.90 6.02 9.58
C THR A 51 7.32 5.20 10.79
N LEU A 52 6.38 4.90 11.69
CA LEU A 52 6.67 4.04 12.85
C LEU A 52 7.01 2.60 12.43
N ALA A 53 6.33 2.04 11.43
CA ALA A 53 6.66 0.72 10.88
C ALA A 53 8.09 0.66 10.31
N SER A 54 8.50 1.71 9.58
CA SER A 54 9.88 1.86 9.09
C SER A 54 10.89 1.86 10.24
N ALA A 55 10.62 2.66 11.29
CA ALA A 55 11.47 2.72 12.49
C ALA A 55 11.54 1.38 13.25
N ILE A 56 10.44 0.62 13.30
CA ILE A 56 10.42 -0.73 13.89
C ILE A 56 11.32 -1.69 13.11
N VAL A 57 11.22 -1.69 11.77
CA VAL A 57 12.10 -2.50 10.92
C VAL A 57 13.56 -2.11 11.14
N HIS A 58 13.85 -0.81 11.16
CA HIS A 58 15.20 -0.32 11.43
C HIS A 58 15.72 -0.80 12.78
N LYS A 59 14.95 -0.64 13.85
CA LYS A 59 15.34 -1.08 15.20
C LYS A 59 15.51 -2.60 15.30
N ALA A 60 14.66 -3.38 14.63
CA ALA A 60 14.67 -4.83 14.72
C ALA A 60 15.80 -5.47 13.88
N THR A 61 16.17 -4.85 12.77
CA THR A 61 17.14 -5.40 11.80
C THR A 61 18.51 -4.74 11.88
N GLY A 62 18.60 -3.56 12.52
CA GLY A 62 19.79 -2.71 12.51
C GLY A 62 20.05 -2.02 11.17
N ARG A 63 19.07 -2.04 10.25
CA ARG A 63 19.22 -1.55 8.87
C ARG A 63 18.04 -0.68 8.44
N PRO A 64 18.27 0.39 7.66
CA PRO A 64 17.18 1.16 7.03
C PRO A 64 16.24 0.27 6.21
N LEU A 65 14.94 0.64 6.14
CA LEU A 65 13.91 -0.15 5.47
C LEU A 65 14.23 -0.39 3.98
N ASP A 66 14.75 0.61 3.27
CA ASP A 66 15.12 0.49 1.86
C ASP A 66 16.27 -0.51 1.64
N GLU A 67 17.25 -0.54 2.53
CA GLU A 67 18.36 -1.50 2.48
C GLU A 67 17.92 -2.91 2.85
N PHE A 68 17.07 -3.04 3.87
CA PHE A 68 16.49 -4.33 4.24
C PHE A 68 15.61 -4.88 3.11
N ALA A 69 14.70 -4.08 2.58
CA ALA A 69 13.79 -4.46 1.48
C ALA A 69 14.54 -4.79 0.19
N ARG A 70 15.68 -4.12 -0.08
CA ARG A 70 16.51 -4.46 -1.23
C ARG A 70 16.95 -5.92 -1.20
N GLU A 71 17.52 -6.35 -0.10
CA GLU A 71 18.06 -7.71 0.05
C GLU A 71 16.96 -8.76 0.15
N VAL A 72 15.94 -8.54 0.99
CA VAL A 72 14.98 -9.59 1.33
C VAL A 72 13.79 -9.66 0.38
N LEU A 73 13.54 -8.62 -0.43
CA LEU A 73 12.38 -8.52 -1.30
C LEU A 73 12.76 -8.18 -2.75
N PHE A 74 13.45 -7.06 -2.99
CA PHE A 74 13.65 -6.58 -4.36
C PHE A 74 14.64 -7.44 -5.15
N GLU A 75 15.80 -7.79 -4.59
CA GLU A 75 16.78 -8.65 -5.25
C GLU A 75 16.23 -10.04 -5.58
N PRO A 76 15.54 -10.77 -4.65
CA PRO A 76 14.92 -12.05 -4.98
C PRO A 76 13.86 -11.97 -6.08
N LEU A 77 13.15 -10.84 -6.20
CA LEU A 77 12.18 -10.57 -7.27
C LEU A 77 12.84 -10.07 -8.57
N GLY A 78 14.16 -9.83 -8.58
CA GLY A 78 14.87 -9.23 -9.70
C GLY A 78 14.37 -7.81 -10.00
N ILE A 79 14.05 -7.04 -8.97
CA ILE A 79 13.68 -5.63 -9.04
C ILE A 79 14.96 -4.83 -8.79
N ALA A 80 15.60 -4.35 -9.88
CA ALA A 80 16.88 -3.66 -9.80
C ALA A 80 16.74 -2.13 -9.78
N ASP A 81 15.79 -1.58 -10.52
CA ASP A 81 15.58 -0.14 -10.64
C ASP A 81 14.60 0.36 -9.57
N VAL A 82 15.14 0.72 -8.40
CA VAL A 82 14.38 1.20 -7.24
C VAL A 82 14.85 2.60 -6.85
N GLU A 83 13.93 3.55 -6.78
CA GLU A 83 14.15 4.81 -6.06
C GLU A 83 13.26 4.82 -4.83
N TRP A 84 13.85 5.07 -3.66
CA TRP A 84 13.10 5.26 -2.42
C TRP A 84 13.60 6.51 -1.71
N THR A 85 12.74 7.52 -1.59
CA THR A 85 13.11 8.74 -0.89
C THR A 85 13.34 8.50 0.60
N ARG A 86 14.23 9.30 1.18
CA ARG A 86 14.47 9.35 2.62
C ARG A 86 14.05 10.70 3.17
N VAL A 87 13.48 10.70 4.38
CA VAL A 87 13.11 11.89 5.15
C VAL A 87 13.90 11.85 6.46
N LYS A 88 14.67 12.91 6.73
CA LYS A 88 15.52 13.01 7.94
C LYS A 88 16.50 11.84 8.13
N GLY A 89 16.92 11.19 7.03
CA GLY A 89 17.87 10.08 7.03
C GLY A 89 17.24 8.70 7.02
N ASP A 90 15.95 8.57 7.32
CA ASP A 90 15.20 7.30 7.29
C ASP A 90 14.34 7.17 6.03
N THR A 91 14.01 5.94 5.65
CA THR A 91 13.18 5.61 4.48
C THR A 91 11.75 6.15 4.62
N ASP A 92 11.26 6.88 3.61
CA ASP A 92 9.87 7.34 3.52
C ASP A 92 8.94 6.19 3.12
N ALA A 93 8.51 5.42 4.12
CA ALA A 93 7.61 4.29 3.96
C ALA A 93 6.18 4.69 3.53
N GLY A 94 5.84 5.98 3.59
CA GLY A 94 4.49 6.49 3.37
C GLY A 94 4.11 6.64 1.90
N GLY A 95 5.06 7.06 1.07
CA GLY A 95 4.83 7.27 -0.37
C GLY A 95 6.10 7.45 -1.20
N GLY A 96 7.27 7.21 -0.61
CA GLY A 96 8.56 7.52 -1.21
C GLY A 96 9.08 6.54 -2.26
N LEU A 97 8.44 5.38 -2.41
CA LEU A 97 8.89 4.31 -3.28
C LEU A 97 8.44 4.51 -4.73
N ARG A 98 9.38 4.46 -5.67
CA ARG A 98 9.14 4.45 -7.12
C ARG A 98 9.70 3.19 -7.73
N LEU A 99 8.85 2.50 -8.49
CA LEU A 99 9.15 1.29 -9.21
C LEU A 99 8.60 1.41 -10.64
N ARG A 100 9.16 0.62 -11.57
CA ARG A 100 8.53 0.45 -12.89
C ARG A 100 7.22 -0.33 -12.72
N PRO A 101 6.18 -0.10 -13.54
CA PRO A 101 4.89 -0.80 -13.40
C PRO A 101 5.00 -2.33 -13.39
N ARG A 102 5.93 -2.89 -14.18
CA ARG A 102 6.21 -4.33 -14.17
C ARG A 102 6.76 -4.84 -12.84
N ASP A 103 7.55 -4.04 -12.14
CA ASP A 103 8.13 -4.41 -10.85
C ASP A 103 7.10 -4.29 -9.72
N MET A 104 6.18 -3.31 -9.83
CA MET A 104 4.96 -3.30 -9.01
C MET A 104 4.13 -4.57 -9.21
N ALA A 105 3.96 -5.02 -10.46
CA ALA A 105 3.22 -6.25 -10.76
C ALA A 105 3.89 -7.51 -10.18
N LYS A 106 5.23 -7.55 -10.08
CA LYS A 106 5.94 -8.66 -9.40
C LYS A 106 5.58 -8.76 -7.93
N ILE A 107 5.42 -7.63 -7.22
CA ILE A 107 4.94 -7.62 -5.83
C ILE A 107 3.53 -8.19 -5.75
N GLY A 108 2.64 -7.77 -6.66
CA GLY A 108 1.29 -8.33 -6.73
C GLY A 108 1.30 -9.84 -7.02
N GLN A 109 2.18 -10.29 -7.91
CA GLN A 109 2.31 -11.70 -8.27
C GLN A 109 2.89 -12.54 -7.11
N LEU A 110 3.81 -11.97 -6.33
CA LEU A 110 4.32 -12.61 -5.11
C LEU A 110 3.18 -12.86 -4.12
N VAL A 111 2.30 -11.88 -3.91
CA VAL A 111 1.13 -12.02 -3.04
C VAL A 111 0.15 -13.05 -3.60
N LEU A 112 -0.15 -12.99 -4.90
CA LEU A 112 -1.01 -13.96 -5.59
C LEU A 112 -0.49 -15.40 -5.47
N ALA A 113 0.83 -15.58 -5.51
CA ALA A 113 1.49 -16.87 -5.37
C ALA A 113 1.72 -17.30 -3.91
N GLY A 114 1.07 -16.67 -2.93
CA GLY A 114 1.20 -17.03 -1.51
C GLY A 114 2.61 -16.80 -0.98
N GLY A 115 3.32 -15.80 -1.50
CA GLY A 115 4.66 -15.40 -1.07
C GLY A 115 5.79 -16.20 -1.71
N ARG A 116 5.49 -17.04 -2.72
CA ARG A 116 6.50 -17.75 -3.51
C ARG A 116 6.90 -16.97 -4.75
N TRP A 117 8.19 -17.01 -5.07
CA TRP A 117 8.75 -16.51 -6.31
C TRP A 117 9.72 -17.53 -6.88
N ASN A 118 9.43 -18.05 -8.07
CA ASN A 118 10.07 -19.25 -8.61
C ASN A 118 10.07 -20.37 -7.55
N ASP A 119 11.23 -20.93 -7.23
CA ASP A 119 11.37 -22.03 -6.27
C ASP A 119 11.55 -21.57 -4.81
N ARG A 120 11.53 -20.26 -4.54
CA ARG A 120 11.81 -19.71 -3.20
C ARG A 120 10.55 -19.18 -2.52
N GLN A 121 10.44 -19.42 -1.21
CA GLN A 121 9.46 -18.75 -0.34
C GLN A 121 10.09 -17.46 0.17
N ILE A 122 9.64 -16.31 -0.33
CA ILE A 122 10.19 -15.00 0.04
C ILE A 122 9.46 -14.44 1.27
N VAL A 123 8.14 -14.58 1.30
CA VAL A 123 7.28 -14.18 2.42
C VAL A 123 6.46 -15.38 2.82
N SER A 124 6.30 -15.72 4.10
CA SER A 124 5.55 -16.92 4.47
C SER A 124 4.11 -16.90 3.95
N LYS A 125 3.59 -18.05 3.54
CA LYS A 125 2.20 -18.19 3.10
C LYS A 125 1.23 -17.71 4.18
N ASP A 126 1.48 -18.10 5.43
CA ASP A 126 0.67 -17.70 6.59
C ASP A 126 0.62 -16.17 6.75
N TRP A 127 1.73 -15.47 6.50
CA TRP A 127 1.75 -14.00 6.56
C TRP A 127 0.98 -13.38 5.40
N ILE A 128 1.10 -13.92 4.18
CA ILE A 128 0.30 -13.45 3.05
C ILE A 128 -1.19 -13.58 3.38
N GLU A 129 -1.65 -14.77 3.77
CA GLU A 129 -3.06 -15.00 4.14
C GLU A 129 -3.51 -14.09 5.28
N THR A 130 -2.67 -13.94 6.31
CA THR A 130 -2.95 -13.10 7.48
C THR A 130 -3.06 -11.62 7.11
N SER A 131 -2.16 -11.12 6.26
CA SER A 131 -2.09 -9.71 5.85
C SER A 131 -3.14 -9.33 4.83
N THR A 132 -3.59 -10.26 3.99
CA THR A 132 -4.64 -10.00 2.99
C THR A 132 -6.04 -10.37 3.47
N THR A 133 -6.22 -10.60 4.77
CA THR A 133 -7.54 -10.84 5.39
C THR A 133 -8.07 -9.59 6.08
N SER A 134 -9.38 -9.34 5.96
CA SER A 134 -10.06 -8.21 6.60
C SER A 134 -9.81 -8.16 8.10
N LYS A 135 -9.31 -7.02 8.59
CA LYS A 135 -9.16 -6.71 10.02
C LYS A 135 -10.17 -5.68 10.47
N ILE A 136 -10.54 -4.75 9.59
CA ILE A 136 -11.44 -3.66 9.90
C ILE A 136 -12.17 -3.16 8.66
N LYS A 137 -13.42 -2.73 8.82
CA LYS A 137 -14.19 -2.06 7.77
C LYS A 137 -13.64 -0.65 7.56
N ALA A 138 -13.29 -0.28 6.33
CA ALA A 138 -12.70 1.02 5.99
C ALA A 138 -13.73 1.97 5.37
N THR A 139 -14.56 1.45 4.46
CA THR A 139 -15.71 2.14 3.86
C THR A 139 -16.88 1.16 3.78
N ASP A 140 -18.02 1.55 3.18
CA ASP A 140 -19.16 0.65 3.01
C ASP A 140 -18.86 -0.57 2.12
N ASP A 141 -17.96 -0.42 1.17
CA ASP A 141 -17.61 -1.42 0.16
C ASP A 141 -16.19 -1.99 0.30
N GLN A 142 -15.38 -1.44 1.22
CA GLN A 142 -13.97 -1.80 1.37
C GLN A 142 -13.59 -2.09 2.83
N TYR A 143 -12.65 -3.01 2.96
CA TYR A 143 -12.04 -3.42 4.21
C TYR A 143 -10.53 -3.20 4.13
N TYR A 144 -9.87 -3.28 5.28
CA TYR A 144 -8.42 -3.14 5.37
C TYR A 144 -7.81 -4.27 6.19
N GLY A 145 -6.66 -4.77 5.74
CA GLY A 145 -5.85 -5.73 6.48
C GLY A 145 -4.37 -5.46 6.24
N TYR A 146 -3.57 -5.26 7.31
CA TYR A 146 -2.12 -5.03 7.29
C TYR A 146 -1.55 -4.39 6.00
N LEU A 147 -1.99 -3.17 5.68
CA LEU A 147 -1.58 -2.36 4.52
C LEU A 147 -2.22 -2.68 3.16
N TRP A 148 -3.18 -3.61 3.14
CA TRP A 148 -3.97 -3.98 1.96
C TRP A 148 -5.41 -3.50 2.08
N TRP A 149 -5.87 -2.84 1.03
CA TRP A 149 -7.29 -2.62 0.75
C TRP A 149 -7.90 -3.91 0.21
N LEU A 150 -9.12 -4.22 0.65
CA LEU A 150 -9.85 -5.42 0.26
C LEU A 150 -11.24 -5.02 -0.19
N GLY A 151 -11.70 -5.60 -1.29
CA GLY A 151 -13.04 -5.30 -1.79
C GLY A 151 -13.53 -6.35 -2.78
N ARG A 152 -14.67 -6.04 -3.41
CA ARG A 152 -15.28 -6.90 -4.44
C ARG A 152 -15.49 -6.11 -5.73
N ALA A 153 -15.48 -6.80 -6.86
CA ALA A 153 -15.71 -6.21 -8.16
C ALA A 153 -16.55 -7.13 -9.05
N ARG A 154 -17.31 -6.55 -9.97
CA ARG A 154 -18.12 -7.30 -10.94
C ARG A 154 -17.32 -7.55 -12.21
N THR A 155 -17.34 -8.79 -12.68
CA THR A 155 -16.77 -9.28 -13.94
C THR A 155 -17.91 -9.80 -14.82
N ASN A 156 -17.57 -10.29 -16.02
CA ASN A 156 -18.53 -11.00 -16.87
C ASN A 156 -18.94 -12.37 -16.30
N ALA A 157 -18.09 -12.97 -15.44
CA ALA A 157 -18.30 -14.29 -14.84
C ALA A 157 -18.97 -14.24 -13.45
N GLY A 158 -19.20 -13.04 -12.90
CA GLY A 158 -19.77 -12.86 -11.56
C GLY A 158 -19.01 -11.84 -10.71
N VAL A 159 -19.12 -11.95 -9.39
CA VAL A 159 -18.44 -11.06 -8.44
C VAL A 159 -17.18 -11.73 -7.91
N VAL A 160 -16.04 -11.08 -8.07
CA VAL A 160 -14.73 -11.53 -7.57
C VAL A 160 -14.25 -10.63 -6.43
N SER A 161 -13.38 -11.16 -5.59
CA SER A 161 -12.67 -10.43 -4.55
C SER A 161 -11.40 -9.81 -5.13
N TRP A 162 -10.92 -8.73 -4.52
CA TRP A 162 -9.63 -8.16 -4.86
C TRP A 162 -8.87 -7.68 -3.63
N ILE A 163 -7.55 -7.77 -3.71
CA ILE A 163 -6.58 -7.25 -2.75
C ILE A 163 -5.84 -6.11 -3.43
N GLY A 164 -5.62 -4.98 -2.73
CA GLY A 164 -5.11 -3.76 -3.35
C GLY A 164 -4.14 -2.97 -2.49
N ALA A 165 -3.02 -2.54 -3.08
CA ALA A 165 -2.26 -1.40 -2.59
C ALA A 165 -2.70 -0.19 -3.41
N LEU A 166 -3.31 0.82 -2.77
CA LEU A 166 -3.90 1.98 -3.44
C LEU A 166 -3.19 3.24 -2.98
N GLY A 167 -2.72 4.04 -3.94
CA GLY A 167 -1.93 5.25 -3.68
C GLY A 167 -2.53 6.50 -4.33
N ARG A 168 -2.28 7.65 -3.69
CA ARG A 168 -2.65 8.98 -4.20
C ARG A 168 -2.08 9.19 -5.60
N GLY A 169 -2.83 9.92 -6.43
CA GLY A 169 -2.45 10.20 -7.82
C GLY A 169 -2.77 9.08 -8.82
N GLY A 170 -3.50 8.05 -8.39
CA GLY A 170 -4.01 6.96 -9.25
C GLY A 170 -3.09 5.74 -9.35
N GLN A 171 -2.24 5.52 -8.33
CA GLN A 171 -1.35 4.36 -8.29
C GLN A 171 -2.07 3.15 -7.70
N SER A 172 -2.00 1.99 -8.35
CA SER A 172 -2.49 0.76 -7.71
C SER A 172 -1.73 -0.49 -8.13
N ILE A 173 -1.67 -1.43 -7.20
CA ILE A 173 -1.49 -2.86 -7.46
C ILE A 173 -2.79 -3.51 -7.03
N ARG A 174 -3.48 -4.21 -7.92
CA ARG A 174 -4.67 -5.00 -7.60
C ARG A 174 -4.47 -6.45 -7.99
N ILE A 175 -4.85 -7.35 -7.09
CA ILE A 175 -4.70 -8.79 -7.21
C ILE A 175 -6.09 -9.41 -7.14
N VAL A 176 -6.41 -10.28 -8.10
CA VAL A 176 -7.70 -10.97 -8.18
C VAL A 176 -7.42 -12.47 -8.22
N PRO A 177 -7.37 -13.13 -7.05
CA PRO A 177 -7.03 -14.56 -6.95
C PRO A 177 -7.93 -15.44 -7.81
N GLU A 178 -9.24 -15.18 -7.83
CA GLU A 178 -10.22 -15.94 -8.61
C GLU A 178 -9.99 -15.87 -10.13
N SER A 179 -9.18 -14.94 -10.61
CA SER A 179 -8.84 -14.78 -12.03
C SER A 179 -7.36 -14.96 -12.34
N ASN A 180 -6.54 -15.36 -11.35
CA ASN A 180 -5.07 -15.43 -11.46
C ASN A 180 -4.48 -14.15 -12.10
N LEU A 181 -4.95 -12.99 -11.64
CA LEU A 181 -4.71 -11.70 -12.28
C LEU A 181 -4.05 -10.71 -11.32
N VAL A 182 -3.07 -9.98 -11.86
CA VAL A 182 -2.50 -8.77 -11.24
C VAL A 182 -2.63 -7.60 -12.22
N VAL A 183 -3.13 -6.48 -11.72
CA VAL A 183 -3.25 -5.22 -12.48
C VAL A 183 -2.45 -4.14 -11.76
N ALA A 184 -1.37 -3.68 -12.38
CA ALA A 184 -0.59 -2.53 -11.91
C ALA A 184 -0.94 -1.29 -12.74
N VAL A 185 -1.26 -0.19 -12.07
CA VAL A 185 -1.57 1.11 -12.69
C VAL A 185 -0.69 2.18 -12.07
N THR A 186 -0.07 2.98 -12.92
CA THR A 186 0.63 4.21 -12.51
C THR A 186 0.02 5.40 -13.23
N ALA A 187 -0.16 6.52 -12.52
CA ALA A 187 -0.70 7.77 -13.07
C ALA A 187 0.00 9.00 -12.46
N GLY A 188 -0.52 10.21 -12.71
CA GLY A 188 0.15 11.48 -12.35
C GLY A 188 -0.71 12.49 -11.61
N TYR A 189 -1.88 12.12 -11.08
CA TYR A 189 -2.86 13.05 -10.49
C TYR A 189 -2.51 13.46 -9.05
N TYR A 190 -1.23 13.68 -8.74
CA TYR A 190 -0.76 13.85 -7.35
C TYR A 190 -1.29 15.12 -6.67
N GLN A 191 -1.63 16.16 -7.44
CA GLN A 191 -2.14 17.43 -6.95
C GLN A 191 -3.68 17.50 -6.95
N ASP A 192 -4.36 16.44 -7.38
CA ASP A 192 -5.82 16.36 -7.34
C ASP A 192 -6.26 15.63 -6.06
N TYR A 193 -6.80 16.38 -5.11
CA TYR A 193 -7.32 15.88 -3.84
C TYR A 193 -8.80 15.50 -3.93
N SER A 194 -9.42 15.62 -5.09
CA SER A 194 -10.80 15.19 -5.29
C SER A 194 -10.89 13.67 -5.47
N PRO A 195 -12.10 13.08 -5.30
CA PRO A 195 -12.32 11.67 -5.63
C PRO A 195 -11.97 11.29 -7.09
N GLN A 196 -11.82 12.27 -7.99
CA GLN A 196 -11.49 12.04 -9.39
C GLN A 196 -10.12 11.39 -9.58
N ALA A 197 -9.14 11.71 -8.72
CA ALA A 197 -7.79 11.14 -8.78
C ALA A 197 -7.79 9.60 -8.65
N PHE A 198 -8.79 9.04 -7.97
CA PHE A 198 -8.95 7.60 -7.83
C PHE A 198 -9.79 6.97 -8.95
N LYS A 199 -10.62 7.75 -9.66
CA LYS A 199 -11.52 7.20 -10.70
C LYS A 199 -10.74 6.56 -11.86
N LEU A 200 -9.59 7.11 -12.25
CA LEU A 200 -8.79 6.53 -13.33
C LEU A 200 -8.37 5.09 -13.01
N GLN A 201 -7.75 4.87 -11.85
CA GLN A 201 -7.28 3.55 -11.48
C GLN A 201 -8.43 2.55 -11.31
N PHE A 202 -9.60 2.98 -10.82
CA PHE A 202 -10.79 2.10 -10.72
C PHE A 202 -11.38 1.81 -12.10
N GLY A 203 -11.40 2.80 -13.00
CA GLY A 203 -11.86 2.66 -14.38
C GLY A 203 -11.03 1.65 -15.16
N VAL A 204 -9.70 1.81 -15.16
CA VAL A 204 -8.77 0.87 -15.81
C VAL A 204 -8.96 -0.55 -15.27
N PHE A 205 -9.01 -0.72 -13.95
CA PHE A 205 -9.23 -2.03 -13.34
C PHE A 205 -10.56 -2.67 -13.76
N ARG A 206 -11.65 -1.90 -13.73
CA ARG A 206 -12.97 -2.37 -14.19
C ARG A 206 -12.94 -2.79 -15.65
N ASP A 207 -12.29 -2.01 -16.51
CA ASP A 207 -12.26 -2.28 -17.94
C ASP A 207 -11.42 -3.53 -18.26
N VAL A 208 -10.31 -3.76 -17.52
CA VAL A 208 -9.56 -5.02 -17.56
C VAL A 208 -10.45 -6.20 -17.14
N LEU A 209 -11.17 -6.10 -16.02
CA LEU A 209 -12.05 -7.16 -15.55
C LEU A 209 -13.19 -7.51 -16.52
N ARG A 210 -13.67 -6.52 -17.29
CA ARG A 210 -14.68 -6.70 -18.33
C ARG A 210 -14.11 -7.28 -19.64
N ALA A 211 -12.81 -7.16 -19.86
CA ALA A 211 -12.14 -7.73 -21.02
C ALA A 211 -11.83 -9.23 -20.84
N ILE A 212 -11.87 -9.75 -19.61
CA ILE A 212 -11.66 -11.17 -19.33
C ILE A 212 -12.92 -11.95 -19.71
N PRO A 213 -12.84 -12.93 -20.63
CA PRO A 213 -13.97 -13.77 -20.97
C PRO A 213 -14.35 -14.66 -19.78
N PRO A 214 -15.64 -15.06 -19.66
CA PRO A 214 -16.03 -16.07 -18.68
C PRO A 214 -15.28 -17.39 -18.94
N PRO A 215 -15.01 -18.20 -17.90
CA PRO A 215 -14.47 -19.54 -18.10
C PRO A 215 -15.41 -20.33 -19.04
N GLY A 216 -14.83 -20.92 -20.09
CA GLY A 216 -15.54 -21.72 -21.08
C GLY A 216 -15.97 -23.10 -20.58
#